data_AF-A0A1C6DUU8-F1
#
_entry.id   AF-A0A1C6DUU8-F1
#
_cell.length_a   1.000
_cell.length_b   1.000
_cell.length_c   1.000
_cell.angle_alpha   90.00
_cell.angle_beta   90.00
_cell.angle_gamma   90.00
#
_symmetry.space_group_name_H-M   'P 1'
#
loop_
_entity.id
_entity.type
_entity.pdbx_description
1 polymer ?
#
loop_
_entity_poly.entity_id
_entity_poly.type
_entity_poly.pdbx_seq_one_letter_code
_entity_poly.pdbx_strand_id
1 'polypeptide(L)' 'MGNVDPARQLRNGTPASVREETLRIMGECCNHPNFVISTGCDVPPMSPWANIDAFFQAVDEFYKNK' A
#
# COMPACT_ATOMS: atom_id res chain seq x y z
N MET A 1 3.72 -7.56 9.32
CA MET A 1 4.95 -6.77 9.07
C MET A 1 4.63 -5.82 7.94
N GLY A 2 4.69 -4.50 8.15
CA GLY A 2 4.83 -3.56 7.03
C GLY A 2 6.13 -3.85 6.28
N ASN A 3 6.27 -3.52 5.00
CA ASN A 3 5.63 -2.46 4.21
C ASN A 3 5.18 -2.98 2.82
N VAL A 4 4.49 -2.16 2.02
CA VAL A 4 4.15 -2.51 0.63
C VAL A 4 5.45 -2.65 -0.19
N ASP A 5 5.63 -3.77 -0.89
CA ASP A 5 6.82 -4.03 -1.71
C ASP A 5 6.86 -3.06 -2.91
N PRO A 6 7.83 -2.14 -2.97
CA PRO A 6 7.86 -1.12 -4.01
C PRO A 6 8.15 -1.70 -5.41
N ALA A 7 8.96 -2.76 -5.52
CA ALA A 7 9.33 -3.35 -6.79
C ALA A 7 8.22 -4.27 -7.32
N ARG A 8 7.64 -5.10 -6.45
CA ARG A 8 6.60 -6.06 -6.86
C ARG A 8 5.24 -5.41 -7.00
N GLN A 9 4.86 -4.50 -6.10
CA GLN A 9 3.54 -3.89 -6.12
C GLN A 9 3.53 -2.59 -6.90
N LEU A 10 4.36 -1.61 -6.52
CA LEU A 10 4.27 -0.29 -7.16
C LEU A 10 4.82 -0.29 -8.58
N ARG A 11 5.98 -0.92 -8.83
CA ARG A 11 6.60 -0.92 -10.17
C ARG A 11 5.99 -1.95 -11.13
N ASN A 12 5.86 -3.21 -10.70
CA ASN A 12 5.49 -4.32 -11.57
C ASN A 12 4.09 -4.89 -11.31
N GLY A 13 3.38 -4.37 -10.30
CA GLY A 13 2.04 -4.82 -9.94
C GLY A 13 0.95 -4.10 -10.73
N THR A 14 -0.28 -4.29 -10.27
CA THR A 14 -1.47 -3.65 -10.82
C THR A 14 -2.17 -2.83 -9.74
N PRO A 15 -3.05 -1.88 -10.10
CA PRO A 15 -3.82 -1.13 -9.10
C PRO A 15 -4.58 -2.05 -8.13
N ALA A 16 -5.12 -3.16 -8.64
CA ALA A 16 -5.81 -4.16 -7.84
C ALA A 16 -4.88 -4.86 -6.84
N SER A 17 -3.69 -5.29 -7.26
CA SER A 17 -2.73 -5.96 -6.37
C SER A 17 -2.17 -5.02 -5.31
N VAL A 18 -1.91 -3.76 -5.68
CA VAL A 18 -1.48 -2.72 -4.72
C VAL A 18 -2.55 -2.50 -3.66
N ARG A 19 -3.81 -2.38 -4.07
CA ARG A 19 -4.93 -2.21 -3.15
C ARG A 19 -5.04 -3.40 -2.19
N GLU A 20 -5.03 -4.62 -2.71
CA GLU A 20 -5.12 -5.85 -1.90
C GLU A 20 -4.00 -5.91 -0.86
N GLU A 21 -2.75 -5.71 -1.29
CA GLU A 21 -1.59 -5.78 -0.39
C GLU A 21 -1.61 -4.67 0.66
N THR A 22 -2.02 -3.45 0.29
CA THR A 22 -2.15 -2.33 1.22
C THR A 22 -3.20 -2.63 2.30
N LEU A 23 -4.39 -3.09 1.90
CA LEU A 23 -5.46 -3.45 2.84
C LEU A 23 -5.07 -4.62 3.74
N ARG A 24 -4.36 -5.63 3.20
CA ARG A 24 -3.86 -6.77 3.97
C ARG A 24 -2.90 -6.31 5.08
N ILE A 25 -1.89 -5.51 4.73
CA ILE A 25 -0.91 -4.99 5.69
C ILE A 25 -1.60 -4.13 6.76
N MET A 26 -2.50 -3.24 6.35
CA MET A 26 -3.23 -2.37 7.28
C MET A 26 -4.15 -3.19 8.20
N GLY A 27 -4.86 -4.20 7.70
CA GLY A 27 -5.69 -5.09 8.52
C GLY A 27 -4.90 -5.87 9.57
N GLU A 28 -3.68 -6.29 9.25
CA GLU A 28 -2.78 -6.97 10.18
C GLU A 28 -2.14 -6.01 11.20
N CYS A 29 -1.74 -4.81 10.77
CA CYS A 29 -0.83 -3.95 11.53
C CYS A 29 -1.51 -2.73 12.20
N CYS A 30 -2.64 -2.22 11.70
CA CYS A 30 -3.33 -1.05 12.27
C CYS A 30 -4.08 -1.34 13.58
N ASN A 31 -3.93 -2.53 14.14
CA ASN A 31 -4.29 -2.84 15.54
C ASN A 31 -3.30 -2.22 16.54
N HIS A 32 -2.14 -1.75 16.06
CA HIS A 32 -1.15 -1.04 16.85
C HIS A 32 -1.27 0.48 16.64
N PRO A 33 -1.28 1.29 17.71
CA PRO A 33 -1.53 2.73 17.63
C PRO A 33 -0.40 3.53 16.94
N ASN A 34 0.79 2.94 16.83
CA ASN A 34 2.00 3.56 16.31
C ASN A 34 2.41 3.01 14.93
N PHE A 35 1.50 2.37 14.21
CA PHE A 35 1.76 1.87 12.87
C PHE A 35 1.52 2.97 11.81
N VAL A 36 2.47 3.13 10.89
CA VAL A 36 2.37 4.05 9.75
C VAL A 36 2.60 3.25 8.48
N ILE A 37 1.60 3.22 7.60
CA ILE A 37 1.71 2.54 6.30
C ILE A 37 2.72 3.26 5.40
N SER A 38 3.57 2.49 4.73
CA SER A 38 4.60 3.01 3.83
C SER A 38 5.04 1.92 2.84
N THR A 39 5.96 2.28 1.94
CA THR A 39 6.68 1.33 1.07
C THR A 39 7.91 0.78 1.77
N GLY A 40 8.35 -0.42 1.39
CA GLY A 40 9.52 -1.09 2.01
C GLY A 40 10.87 -0.44 1.72
N CYS A 41 10.92 0.41 0.69
CA CYS A 41 12.09 1.17 0.24
C CYS A 41 11.57 2.35 -0.61
N ASP A 42 12.46 2.97 -1.38
CA ASP A 42 12.12 4.03 -2.33
C ASP A 42 11.17 3.52 -3.43
N VAL A 43 10.29 4.42 -3.90
CA VAL A 43 9.40 4.16 -5.03
C VAL A 43 10.21 4.19 -6.33
N PRO A 44 10.24 3.10 -7.14
CA PRO A 44 11.03 3.07 -8.36
C PRO A 44 10.59 4.14 -9.36
N PRO A 45 11.51 4.78 -10.10
CA PRO A 45 11.24 5.95 -10.94
C PRO A 45 10.26 5.72 -12.11
N MET A 46 9.92 4.46 -12.39
CA MET A 46 9.02 4.07 -13.46
C MET A 46 7.73 3.41 -12.92
N SER A 47 7.42 3.59 -11.65
CA SER A 47 6.18 3.07 -11.06
C SER A 47 4.97 3.77 -11.71
N PRO A 48 3.98 3.03 -12.24
CA PRO A 48 2.79 3.65 -12.83
C PRO A 48 2.06 4.51 -11.79
N TRP A 49 1.61 5.70 -12.20
CA TRP A 49 0.81 6.59 -11.34
C TRP A 49 -0.44 5.90 -10.78
N ALA A 50 -1.12 5.10 -11.60
CA ALA A 50 -2.29 4.33 -11.15
C ALA A 50 -1.99 3.38 -9.98
N ASN A 51 -0.77 2.85 -9.88
CA ASN A 51 -0.37 2.01 -8.75
C ASN A 51 -0.12 2.86 -7.50
N ILE A 52 0.46 4.05 -7.66
CA ILE A 52 0.65 5.01 -6.55
C ILE A 52 -0.71 5.51 -6.05
N ASP A 53 -1.62 5.86 -6.95
CA ASP A 53 -2.98 6.29 -6.59
C ASP A 53 -3.74 5.16 -5.88
N ALA A 54 -3.63 3.92 -6.35
CA ALA A 54 -4.26 2.77 -5.72
C ALA A 54 -3.77 2.54 -4.28
N PHE A 55 -2.49 2.80 -3.99
CA PHE A 55 -1.95 2.74 -2.64
C PHE A 55 -2.67 3.74 -1.72
N PHE A 56 -2.74 5.02 -2.11
CA PHE A 56 -3.41 6.04 -1.29
C PHE A 56 -4.92 5.83 -1.18
N GLN A 57 -5.58 5.41 -2.27
CA GLN A 57 -7.01 5.09 -2.25
C GLN A 57 -7.32 3.93 -1.31
N ALA A 58 -6.47 2.91 -1.25
CA ALA A 58 -6.62 1.79 -0.32
C ALA A 58 -6.47 2.24 1.15
N VAL A 59 -5.56 3.17 1.43
CA VAL A 59 -5.42 3.78 2.75
C VAL A 59 -6.70 4.54 3.14
N ASP A 60 -7.20 5.39 2.25
CA ASP A 60 -8.45 6.13 2.47
C ASP A 60 -9.65 5.20 2.68
N GLU A 61 -9.74 4.15 1.87
CA GLU A 61 -10.78 3.12 1.98
C GLU A 61 -10.74 2.42 3.34
N PHE A 62 -9.55 2.01 3.78
CA PHE A 62 -9.38 1.33 5.07
C PHE A 62 -9.91 2.19 6.22
N TYR A 63 -9.58 3.48 6.25
CA TYR A 63 -10.02 4.37 7.32
C TYR A 63 -11.49 4.77 7.22
N LYS A 64 -12.09 4.81 6.02
CA LYS A 64 -13.54 5.05 5.86
C LYS A 64 -14.38 3.89 6.38
N ASN A 65 -13.84 2.67 6.34
CA ASN A 65 -14.53 1.43 6.73
C ASN A 65 -14.16 0.95 8.15
N LYS A 66 -13.29 1.67 8.86
CA LYS A 66 -12.89 1.37 10.24
C LYS A 66 -13.84 2.03 11.24
#